data_AF-F1LI14-F1
#
_entry.id   AF-F1LI14-F1
#
_cell.length_a   1.000
_cell.length_b   1.000
_cell.length_c   1.000
_cell.angle_alpha   90.00
_cell.angle_beta   90.00
_cell.angle_gamma   90.00
#
_symmetry.space_group_name_H-M   'P 1'
#
loop_
_entity.id
_entity.type
_entity.pdbx_description
1 polymer ?
#
loop_
_entity_poly.entity_id
_entity_poly.type
_entity_poly.pdbx_seq_one_letter_code
_entity_poly.pdbx_strand_id
1 'polypeptide(L)'
;MEITQIYNFTSFTLLLNDPDGVRDYLPRTDSRLRPDMRLLEMGQLDEAAKEKERLEVKQRQARARQKKLKVEKKPRWFNAEKSIDGPAWIFNGRYWSREYDNCEDIF
;
A
#
# COMPACT_ATOMS: atom_id res chain seq x y z
N MET A 1 26.69 -9.09 -1.79
CA MET A 1 26.56 -7.62 -1.86
C MET A 1 26.66 -7.11 -0.44
N GLU A 2 27.59 -6.20 -0.14
CA GLU A 2 27.58 -5.54 1.16
C GLU A 2 26.30 -4.71 1.31
N ILE A 3 25.67 -4.83 2.47
CA ILE A 3 24.41 -4.15 2.85
C ILE A 3 24.55 -2.60 2.77
N THR A 4 25.77 -2.09 2.82
CA THR A 4 26.13 -0.66 2.90
C THR A 4 25.86 0.16 1.63
N GLN A 5 25.45 -0.44 0.50
CA GLN A 5 25.23 0.28 -0.76
C GLN A 5 23.76 0.47 -1.19
N ILE A 6 22.78 -0.04 -0.43
CA ILE A 6 21.36 0.02 -0.81
C ILE A 6 20.69 1.23 -0.12
N TYR A 7 20.60 2.35 -0.82
CA TYR A 7 19.86 3.56 -0.43
C TYR A 7 20.16 4.12 0.98
N ASN A 8 21.31 3.78 1.57
CA ASN A 8 21.67 4.10 2.96
C ASN A 8 20.65 3.61 3.99
N PHE A 9 20.01 2.47 3.73
CA PHE A 9 19.02 1.91 4.62
C PHE A 9 19.63 1.36 5.91
N THR A 10 18.93 1.60 7.02
CA THR A 10 19.23 0.92 8.28
C THR A 10 18.80 -0.54 8.21
N SER A 11 19.35 -1.40 9.08
CA SER A 11 18.92 -2.79 9.17
C SER A 11 17.41 -2.92 9.44
N PHE A 12 16.82 -1.99 10.20
CA PHE A 12 15.37 -1.97 10.42
C PHE A 12 14.60 -1.66 9.13
N THR A 13 15.08 -0.71 8.33
CA THR A 13 14.45 -0.33 7.06
C THR A 13 14.42 -1.50 6.06
N LEU A 14 15.48 -2.31 6.02
CA LEU A 14 15.55 -3.49 5.15
C LEU A 14 14.46 -4.53 5.47
N LEU A 15 14.03 -4.63 6.72
CA LEU A 15 12.99 -5.57 7.15
C LEU A 15 11.57 -5.07 6.87
N LEU A 16 11.36 -3.77 6.64
CA LEU A 16 10.02 -3.20 6.48
C LEU A 16 9.27 -3.82 5.30
N ASN A 17 10.00 -4.15 4.25
CA ASN A 17 9.41 -4.65 3.01
C ASN A 17 9.56 -6.18 2.85
N ASP A 18 10.09 -6.90 3.84
CA ASP A 18 10.22 -8.36 3.79
C ASP A 18 8.84 -9.02 4.04
N PRO A 19 8.27 -9.79 3.08
CA PRO A 19 7.01 -10.50 3.27
C PRO A 19 7.18 -11.88 3.91
N ASP A 20 8.41 -12.34 4.18
CA ASP A 20 8.66 -13.68 4.69
C ASP A 20 7.94 -13.93 6.04
N GLY A 21 7.37 -15.12 6.19
CA GLY A 21 6.56 -15.52 7.35
C GLY A 21 5.22 -14.79 7.55
N VAL A 22 4.94 -13.70 6.83
CA VAL A 22 3.72 -12.89 7.01
C VAL A 22 2.81 -12.83 5.79
N ARG A 23 3.30 -13.20 4.60
CA ARG A 23 2.62 -13.00 3.30
C ARG A 23 1.16 -13.45 3.28
N ASP A 24 0.86 -14.63 3.82
CA ASP A 24 -0.49 -15.22 3.79
C ASP A 24 -1.48 -14.51 4.73
N TYR A 25 -0.98 -13.67 5.63
CA TYR A 25 -1.77 -12.89 6.60
C TYR A 25 -1.92 -11.43 6.19
N LEU A 26 -1.42 -11.02 5.02
CA LEU A 26 -1.51 -9.64 4.56
C LEU A 26 -2.80 -9.39 3.78
N PRO A 27 -3.46 -8.23 3.98
CA PRO A 27 -4.48 -7.81 3.03
C PRO A 27 -3.85 -7.54 1.66
N ARG A 28 -4.62 -7.70 0.58
CA ARG A 28 -4.17 -7.41 -0.81
C ARG A 28 -3.62 -5.98 -1.01
N THR A 29 -3.91 -5.07 -0.09
CA THR A 29 -3.47 -3.68 -0.09
C THR A 29 -2.16 -3.43 0.65
N ASP A 30 -1.53 -4.44 1.27
CA ASP A 30 -0.28 -4.27 2.00
C ASP A 30 0.87 -3.89 1.06
N SER A 31 1.69 -2.92 1.45
CA SER A 31 2.79 -2.41 0.62
C SER A 31 3.81 -3.47 0.23
N ARG A 32 3.97 -4.55 1.00
CA ARG A 32 4.89 -5.65 0.64
C ARG A 32 4.46 -6.40 -0.62
N LEU A 33 3.18 -6.31 -0.98
CA LEU A 33 2.62 -6.94 -2.18
C LEU A 33 2.66 -6.02 -3.41
N ARG A 34 3.13 -4.78 -3.24
CA ARG A 34 3.17 -3.77 -4.29
C ARG A 34 4.23 -4.14 -5.37
N PRO A 35 3.82 -4.40 -6.63
CA PRO A 35 4.68 -5.08 -7.61
C PRO A 35 5.80 -4.19 -8.17
N ASP A 36 5.59 -2.90 -8.38
CA ASP A 36 6.64 -1.96 -8.81
C ASP A 36 7.77 -1.87 -7.77
N MET A 37 7.43 -1.84 -6.48
CA MET A 37 8.41 -1.87 -5.39
C MET A 37 9.18 -3.18 -5.32
N ARG A 38 8.53 -4.33 -5.59
CA ARG A 38 9.21 -5.63 -5.66
C ARG A 38 10.22 -5.70 -6.78
N LEU A 39 9.82 -5.28 -7.97
CA LEU A 39 10.70 -5.24 -9.14
C LEU A 39 11.91 -4.32 -8.89
N LEU A 40 11.68 -3.18 -8.24
CA LEU A 40 12.76 -2.26 -7.87
C LEU A 40 13.76 -2.89 -6.90
N GLU A 41 13.29 -3.59 -5.86
CA GLU A 41 14.17 -4.29 -4.91
C GLU A 41 14.97 -5.43 -5.55
N MET A 42 14.42 -6.07 -6.58
CA MET A 42 15.12 -7.08 -7.38
C MET A 42 16.07 -6.48 -8.44
N GLY A 43 16.20 -5.14 -8.50
CA GLY A 43 17.04 -4.44 -9.46
C GLY A 43 16.47 -4.37 -10.88
N GLN A 44 15.20 -4.76 -11.09
CA GLN A 44 14.54 -4.77 -12.39
C GLN A 44 13.92 -3.40 -12.70
N LEU A 45 14.78 -2.40 -12.95
CA LEU A 45 14.40 -0.98 -13.05
C LEU A 45 13.36 -0.69 -14.14
N ASP A 46 13.52 -1.23 -15.34
CA ASP A 46 12.61 -0.97 -16.48
C ASP A 46 11.22 -1.55 -16.21
N GLU A 47 11.15 -2.77 -15.67
CA GLU A 47 9.89 -3.41 -15.32
C GLU A 47 9.21 -2.71 -14.15
N ALA A 48 9.98 -2.26 -13.14
CA ALA A 48 9.46 -1.46 -12.05
C ALA A 48 8.83 -0.16 -12.55
N ALA A 49 9.46 0.53 -13.51
CA ALA A 49 8.94 1.76 -14.09
C ALA A 49 7.62 1.54 -14.85
N LYS A 50 7.54 0.49 -15.68
CA LYS A 50 6.30 0.10 -16.39
C LYS A 50 5.18 -0.23 -15.40
N GLU A 51 5.50 -0.98 -14.36
CA GLU A 51 4.52 -1.40 -13.37
C GLU A 51 4.02 -0.21 -12.54
N LYS A 52 4.91 0.72 -12.18
CA LYS A 52 4.54 1.99 -11.53
C LYS A 52 3.56 2.78 -12.39
N GLU A 53 3.81 2.89 -13.69
CA GLU A 53 2.90 3.56 -14.62
C GLU A 53 1.53 2.88 -14.65
N ARG A 54 1.49 1.54 -14.76
CA ARG A 54 0.24 0.76 -14.75
C ARG A 54 -0.58 1.04 -13.49
N LEU A 55 0.05 1.02 -12.31
CA LEU A 55 -0.61 1.29 -11.03
C LEU A 55 -1.15 2.73 -10.94
N GLU A 56 -0.36 3.72 -11.34
CA GLU A 56 -0.77 5.13 -11.33
C GLU A 56 -1.92 5.39 -12.31
N VAL A 57 -1.91 4.76 -13.49
CA VAL A 57 -3.03 4.80 -14.45
C VAL A 57 -4.28 4.13 -13.87
N LYS A 58 -4.17 2.92 -13.29
CA LYS A 58 -5.29 2.22 -12.63
C LYS A 58 -5.92 3.10 -11.55
N GLN A 59 -5.11 3.73 -10.70
CA GLN A 59 -5.57 4.63 -9.65
C GLN A 59 -6.26 5.87 -10.23
N ARG A 60 -5.68 6.53 -11.25
CA ARG A 60 -6.28 7.71 -11.90
C ARG A 60 -7.63 7.38 -12.51
N GLN A 61 -7.76 6.26 -13.22
CA GLN A 61 -9.02 5.81 -13.80
C GLN A 61 -10.07 5.49 -12.73
N ALA A 62 -9.69 4.82 -11.64
CA ALA A 62 -10.59 4.54 -10.52
C ALA A 62 -11.13 5.83 -9.89
N ARG A 63 -10.27 6.83 -9.65
CA ARG A 63 -10.67 8.16 -9.13
C ARG A 63 -11.62 8.89 -10.09
N ALA A 64 -11.36 8.84 -11.40
CA ALA A 64 -12.23 9.44 -12.41
C ALA A 64 -13.63 8.81 -12.41
N ARG A 65 -13.71 7.47 -12.31
CA ARG A 65 -14.99 6.75 -12.19
C ARG A 65 -15.73 7.11 -10.92
N GLN A 66 -15.05 7.14 -9.76
CA GLN A 66 -15.64 7.53 -8.48
C GLN A 66 -16.23 8.94 -8.52
N LYS A 67 -15.49 9.90 -9.09
CA LYS A 67 -15.97 11.29 -9.27
C LYS A 67 -17.21 11.36 -10.16
N LYS A 68 -17.22 10.63 -11.28
CA LYS A 68 -18.36 10.58 -12.20
C LYS A 68 -19.61 9.99 -11.54
N LEU A 69 -19.44 8.94 -10.73
CA LEU A 69 -20.52 8.26 -10.02
C LEU A 69 -20.90 8.94 -8.69
N LYS A 70 -20.22 10.03 -8.30
CA LYS A 70 -20.37 10.70 -6.99
C LYS A 70 -20.23 9.73 -5.81
N VAL A 71 -19.38 8.71 -5.96
CA VAL A 71 -19.09 7.73 -4.90
C VAL A 71 -17.99 8.30 -4.01
N GLU A 72 -18.29 8.47 -2.73
CA GLU A 72 -17.31 8.84 -1.72
C GLU A 72 -16.44 7.62 -1.37
N LYS A 73 -15.11 7.74 -1.54
CA LYS A 73 -14.16 6.70 -1.14
C LYS A 73 -13.70 6.94 0.30
N LYS A 74 -14.00 6.02 1.21
CA LYS A 74 -13.55 6.07 2.61
C LYS A 74 -12.44 5.04 2.86
N PRO A 75 -11.40 5.36 3.65
CA PRO A 75 -10.40 4.37 4.02
C PRO A 75 -11.01 3.27 4.88
N ARG A 76 -10.53 2.03 4.71
CA ARG A 76 -11.14 0.84 5.32
C ARG A 76 -10.88 0.71 6.82
N TRP A 77 -9.72 1.14 7.28
CA TRP A 77 -9.22 0.86 8.63
C TRP A 77 -9.32 2.04 9.59
N PHE A 78 -9.72 3.21 9.10
CA PHE A 78 -9.75 4.45 9.87
C PHE A 78 -11.03 5.23 9.58
N ASN A 79 -11.56 5.89 10.60
CA ASN A 79 -12.68 6.81 10.50
C ASN A 79 -12.17 8.26 10.63
N ALA A 80 -12.73 9.18 9.84
CA ALA A 80 -12.47 10.59 10.02
C ALA A 80 -13.31 11.13 11.18
N GLU A 81 -12.67 11.75 12.16
CA GLU A 81 -13.31 12.33 13.35
C GLU A 81 -12.77 13.74 13.63
N LYS A 82 -13.47 14.50 14.47
CA LYS A 82 -12.97 15.78 14.99
C LYS A 82 -12.34 15.53 16.36
N SER A 83 -11.07 15.88 16.52
CA SER A 83 -10.39 15.92 17.81
C SER A 83 -10.22 17.37 18.30
N ILE A 84 -9.69 17.53 19.50
CA ILE A 84 -9.36 18.83 20.10
C ILE A 84 -8.36 19.61 19.23
N ASP A 85 -7.45 18.89 18.55
CA ASP A 85 -6.39 19.48 17.73
C ASP A 85 -6.77 19.60 16.23
N GLY A 86 -8.00 19.24 15.85
CA GLY A 86 -8.49 19.32 14.48
C GLY A 86 -8.97 17.98 13.91
N PRO A 87 -9.02 17.82 12.57
CA PRO A 87 -9.41 16.55 11.95
C PRO A 87 -8.43 15.43 12.30
N ALA A 88 -8.95 14.28 12.72
CA ALA A 88 -8.19 13.10 13.09
C ALA A 88 -8.67 11.86 12.35
N TRP A 89 -7.77 10.88 12.19
CA TRP A 89 -8.10 9.54 11.67
C TRP A 89 -7.99 8.52 12.80
N ILE A 90 -9.12 7.99 13.24
CA ILE A 90 -9.20 7.05 14.36
C ILE A 90 -9.24 5.62 13.82
N PHE A 91 -8.34 4.77 14.32
CA PHE A 91 -8.32 3.36 13.96
C PHE A 91 -9.62 2.68 14.40
N ASN A 92 -10.28 1.96 13.49
CA ASN A 92 -11.58 1.36 13.75
C ASN A 92 -11.53 -0.04 14.39
N GLY A 93 -10.36 -0.54 14.76
CA GLY A 93 -10.19 -1.85 15.41
C GLY A 93 -10.22 -3.06 14.46
N ARG A 94 -10.63 -2.91 13.20
CA ARG A 94 -10.99 -4.05 12.34
C ARG A 94 -9.83 -4.68 11.58
N TYR A 95 -8.69 -4.00 11.45
CA TYR A 95 -7.57 -4.53 10.65
C TYR A 95 -7.09 -5.90 11.14
N TRP A 96 -7.07 -6.10 12.47
CA TRP A 96 -6.56 -7.30 13.10
C TRP A 96 -7.56 -8.47 13.11
N SER A 97 -8.84 -8.27 12.75
CA SER A 97 -9.79 -9.38 12.61
C SER A 97 -9.57 -10.23 11.34
N ARG A 98 -8.65 -9.79 10.46
CA ARG A 98 -8.25 -10.49 9.23
C ARG A 98 -9.37 -10.73 8.20
N GLU A 99 -10.48 -10.02 8.31
CA GLU A 99 -11.57 -10.04 7.32
C GLU A 99 -11.16 -9.29 6.03
N TYR A 100 -10.37 -9.91 5.16
CA TYR A 100 -9.78 -9.27 3.99
C TYR A 100 -10.50 -9.52 2.65
N ASP A 101 -11.59 -10.29 2.65
CA ASP A 101 -12.32 -10.67 1.43
C ASP A 101 -12.79 -9.48 0.58
N ASN A 102 -13.15 -8.38 1.25
CA ASN A 102 -13.60 -7.14 0.60
C ASN A 102 -12.50 -6.06 0.54
N CYS A 103 -11.22 -6.43 0.64
CA CYS A 103 -10.13 -5.50 0.36
C CYS A 103 -10.11 -5.14 -1.12
N GLU A 104 -9.90 -3.84 -1.39
CA GLU A 104 -9.80 -3.37 -2.76
C GLU A 104 -8.57 -3.95 -3.48
N ASP A 105 -8.74 -4.27 -4.76
CA ASP A 105 -7.64 -4.58 -5.65
C ASP A 105 -7.03 -3.27 -6.20
N ILE A 106 -5.90 -2.88 -5.60
CA ILE A 106 -5.19 -1.63 -5.93
C ILE A 106 -3.86 -1.85 -6.66
N PHE A 107 -3.44 -3.10 -6.81
CA PHE A 107 -2.21 -3.48 -7.50
C PHE A 107 -2.48 -4.05 -8.89
#